data_AF-A0A3M1Y872-F1
#
_entry.id   AF-A0A3M1Y872-F1
#
_cell.length_a   1.000
_cell.length_b   1.000
_cell.length_c   1.000
_cell.angle_alpha   90.00
_cell.angle_beta   90.00
_cell.angle_gamma   90.00
#
_symmetry.space_group_name_H-M   'P 1'
#
loop_
_entity.id
_entity.type
_entity.pdbx_description
1 polymer ?
#
loop_
_entity_poly.entity_id
_entity_poly.type
_entity_poly.pdbx_seq_one_letter_code
_entity_poly.pdbx_strand_id
1 'polypeptide(L)'
;MLIQVIRVTEEIITEQDIIPFETVYQADASMNLDTRAVLQAGQNGIIERSIRVRYENGVEISREPAGEQVVQERRDQIIAYGTNVVIRTLQTPDGTIEYWRHLRMYATSYYPAELGGDNITAIGETLRKGIVGINPRIIPYRTMMYVPGYGVGMAADTGGPRTFSYWVDLGYSDEDWVSWSRWVDVYLLTPVPETINYLLPQEERGGPVSP
;
A
#
# COMPACT_ATOMS: atom_id res chain seq x y z
N MET A 1 -9.17 -64.75 -41.86
CA MET A 1 -9.93 -63.66 -41.22
C MET A 1 -9.20 -63.30 -39.94
N LEU A 2 -8.77 -62.05 -39.78
CA LEU A 2 -8.13 -61.54 -38.57
C LEU A 2 -9.21 -60.83 -37.75
N ILE A 3 -9.42 -61.27 -36.51
CA ILE A 3 -10.27 -60.57 -35.53
C ILE A 3 -9.31 -59.80 -34.62
N GLN A 4 -9.42 -58.48 -34.60
CA GLN A 4 -8.70 -57.62 -33.67
C GLN A 4 -9.66 -57.21 -32.55
N VAL A 5 -9.29 -57.51 -31.30
CA VAL A 5 -10.02 -57.07 -30.11
C VAL A 5 -9.32 -55.83 -29.57
N ILE A 6 -10.07 -54.73 -29.43
CA ILE A 6 -9.61 -53.52 -28.75
C ILE A 6 -10.32 -53.46 -27.40
N ARG A 7 -9.56 -53.38 -26.31
CA ARG A 7 -10.13 -53.17 -24.98
C ARG A 7 -10.31 -51.68 -24.74
N VAL A 8 -11.55 -51.26 -24.50
CA VAL A 8 -11.90 -49.86 -24.20
C VAL A 8 -12.25 -49.76 -22.72
N THR A 9 -11.66 -48.80 -22.02
CA THR A 9 -12.02 -48.44 -20.64
C THR A 9 -12.17 -46.93 -20.53
N GLU A 10 -13.12 -46.48 -19.70
CA GLU A 10 -13.32 -45.07 -19.37
C GLU A 10 -13.17 -44.88 -17.87
N GLU A 11 -12.48 -43.82 -17.47
CA GLU A 11 -12.29 -43.40 -16.09
C GLU A 11 -12.71 -41.93 -15.94
N ILE A 12 -13.26 -41.57 -14.79
CA ILE A 12 -13.45 -40.16 -14.42
C ILE A 12 -12.35 -39.80 -13.45
N ILE A 13 -11.46 -38.91 -13.89
CA ILE A 13 -10.43 -38.31 -13.06
C ILE A 13 -10.97 -36.99 -12.52
N THR A 14 -10.70 -36.74 -11.25
CA THR A 14 -11.11 -35.53 -10.57
C THR A 14 -9.90 -34.66 -10.25
N GLU A 15 -9.93 -33.41 -10.69
CA GLU A 15 -8.93 -32.39 -10.39
C GLU A 15 -9.55 -31.29 -9.52
N GLN A 16 -8.82 -30.78 -8.54
CA GLN A 16 -9.27 -29.70 -7.67
C GLN A 16 -8.46 -28.44 -7.91
N ASP A 17 -9.16 -27.33 -8.16
CA ASP A 17 -8.59 -26.01 -8.30
C ASP A 17 -9.09 -25.08 -7.18
N ILE A 18 -8.23 -24.14 -6.79
CA ILE A 18 -8.53 -23.14 -5.76
C ILE A 18 -9.28 -21.97 -6.40
N ILE A 19 -10.40 -21.58 -5.80
CA ILE A 19 -11.02 -20.29 -6.06
C ILE A 19 -10.54 -19.31 -4.97
N PRO A 20 -9.64 -18.36 -5.29
CA PRO A 20 -9.14 -17.43 -4.29
C PRO A 20 -10.27 -16.55 -3.76
N PHE A 21 -10.25 -16.27 -2.46
CA PHE A 21 -11.07 -15.21 -1.87
C PHE A 21 -10.54 -13.83 -2.28
N GLU A 22 -11.42 -12.84 -2.27
CA GLU A 22 -11.05 -11.45 -2.48
C GLU A 22 -10.96 -10.71 -1.13
N THR A 23 -10.19 -9.62 -1.07
CA THR A 23 -10.16 -8.74 0.10
C THR A 23 -11.02 -7.52 -0.17
N VAL A 24 -12.05 -7.34 0.65
CA VAL A 24 -12.97 -6.20 0.61
C VAL A 24 -12.63 -5.26 1.77
N TYR A 25 -12.47 -3.97 1.46
CA TYR A 25 -12.23 -2.94 2.45
C TYR A 25 -13.53 -2.23 2.82
N GLN A 26 -13.83 -2.17 4.11
CA GLN A 26 -15.02 -1.53 4.64
C GLN A 26 -14.64 -0.34 5.53
N ALA A 27 -15.19 0.84 5.24
CA ALA A 27 -14.95 2.02 6.06
C ALA A 27 -15.65 1.89 7.42
N ASP A 28 -14.97 2.28 8.49
CA ASP A 28 -15.53 2.33 9.84
C ASP A 28 -15.21 3.67 10.52
N ALA A 29 -16.26 4.47 10.74
CA ALA A 29 -16.15 5.80 11.36
C ALA A 29 -15.99 5.76 12.89
N SER A 30 -16.12 4.58 13.53
CA SER A 30 -15.81 4.41 14.94
C SER A 30 -14.33 4.11 15.19
N MET A 31 -13.63 3.63 14.16
CA MET A 31 -12.21 3.32 14.22
C MET A 31 -11.36 4.54 13.86
N ASN A 32 -10.30 4.77 14.65
CA ASN A 32 -9.34 5.83 14.39
C ASN A 32 -8.69 5.67 13.01
N LEU A 33 -8.43 6.79 12.33
CA LEU A 33 -7.67 6.84 11.09
C LEU A 33 -6.41 5.97 11.20
N ASP A 34 -6.07 5.31 10.09
CA ASP A 34 -4.88 4.46 9.94
C ASP A 34 -4.86 3.17 10.74
N THR A 35 -5.96 2.82 11.40
CA THR A 35 -6.17 1.50 11.99
C THR A 35 -6.88 0.57 11.00
N ARG A 36 -6.59 -0.74 11.10
CA ARG A 36 -7.28 -1.79 10.35
C ARG A 36 -7.60 -2.97 11.24
N ALA A 37 -8.72 -3.63 10.98
CA ALA A 37 -9.13 -4.84 11.68
C ALA A 37 -9.75 -5.83 10.70
N VAL A 38 -9.45 -7.12 10.86
CA VAL A 38 -10.13 -8.18 10.10
C VAL A 38 -11.49 -8.41 10.74
N LEU A 39 -12.57 -8.02 10.05
CA LEU A 39 -13.94 -8.30 10.48
C LEU A 39 -14.37 -9.72 10.10
N GLN A 40 -13.89 -10.20 8.96
CA GLN A 40 -14.16 -11.55 8.48
C GLN A 40 -12.90 -12.11 7.83
N ALA A 41 -12.42 -13.24 8.34
CA ALA A 41 -11.33 -13.98 7.71
C ALA A 41 -11.80 -14.61 6.39
N GLY A 42 -11.00 -14.42 5.34
CA GLY A 42 -11.23 -15.00 4.03
C GLY A 42 -11.09 -16.53 4.06
N GLN A 43 -11.79 -17.18 3.16
CA GLN A 43 -11.72 -18.62 2.94
C GLN A 43 -11.75 -18.88 1.44
N ASN A 44 -10.72 -19.55 0.92
CA ASN A 44 -10.71 -19.97 -0.47
C ASN A 44 -11.85 -20.95 -0.74
N GLY A 45 -12.45 -20.84 -1.92
CA GLY A 45 -13.31 -21.87 -2.45
C GLY A 45 -12.51 -23.00 -3.08
N ILE A 46 -13.17 -24.11 -3.36
CA ILE A 46 -12.62 -25.26 -4.06
C ILE A 46 -13.60 -25.62 -5.17
N ILE A 47 -13.09 -25.69 -6.39
CA ILE A 47 -13.83 -26.18 -7.55
C ILE A 47 -13.25 -27.50 -7.97
N GLU A 48 -14.13 -28.44 -8.25
CA GLU A 48 -13.79 -29.79 -8.65
C GLU A 48 -14.17 -29.99 -10.10
N ARG A 49 -13.21 -30.40 -10.93
CA ARG A 49 -13.35 -30.64 -12.36
C ARG A 49 -13.24 -32.13 -12.62
N SER A 50 -14.28 -32.69 -13.22
CA SER A 50 -14.30 -34.08 -13.65
C SER A 50 -13.88 -34.15 -15.11
N ILE A 51 -12.91 -35.00 -15.42
CA ILE A 51 -12.40 -35.27 -16.76
C ILE A 51 -12.66 -36.74 -17.07
N ARG A 52 -13.40 -37.02 -18.14
CA ARG A 52 -13.53 -38.39 -18.63
C ARG A 52 -12.32 -38.70 -19.50
N VAL A 53 -11.59 -39.75 -19.16
CA VAL A 53 -10.44 -40.23 -19.91
C VAL A 53 -10.76 -41.60 -20.49
N ARG A 54 -10.58 -41.75 -21.81
CA ARG A 54 -10.81 -43.00 -22.53
C ARG A 54 -9.48 -43.63 -22.91
N TYR A 55 -9.34 -44.91 -22.59
CA TYR A 55 -8.16 -45.71 -22.90
C TYR A 55 -8.52 -46.80 -23.91
N GLU A 56 -7.61 -47.04 -24.85
CA GLU A 56 -7.63 -48.22 -25.72
C GLU A 56 -6.38 -49.04 -25.46
N ASN A 57 -6.56 -50.32 -25.10
CA ASN A 57 -5.48 -51.23 -24.74
C ASN A 57 -4.53 -50.66 -23.65
N GLY A 58 -5.08 -49.86 -22.73
CA GLY A 58 -4.32 -49.23 -21.64
C GLY A 58 -3.61 -47.93 -22.00
N VAL A 59 -3.74 -47.43 -23.23
CA VAL A 59 -3.17 -46.15 -23.67
C VAL A 59 -4.27 -45.09 -23.72
N GLU A 60 -4.04 -43.91 -23.13
CA GLU A 60 -4.97 -42.77 -23.19
C GLU A 60 -5.11 -42.31 -24.64
N ILE A 61 -6.34 -42.29 -25.15
CA ILE A 61 -6.65 -41.86 -26.52
C ILE A 61 -7.40 -40.53 -26.53
N SER A 62 -8.17 -40.22 -25.48
CA SER A 62 -8.88 -38.93 -25.37
C SER A 62 -9.16 -38.54 -23.93
N ARG A 63 -9.19 -37.23 -23.70
CA ARG A 63 -9.68 -36.59 -22.48
C ARG A 63 -10.72 -35.54 -22.83
N GLU A 64 -11.84 -35.53 -22.12
CA GLU A 64 -12.91 -34.55 -22.32
C GLU A 64 -13.45 -34.05 -20.97
N PRO A 65 -13.83 -32.77 -20.85
CA PRO A 65 -14.51 -32.26 -19.67
C PRO A 65 -15.84 -33.02 -19.46
N ALA A 66 -16.03 -33.55 -18.26
CA ALA A 66 -17.22 -34.30 -17.87
C ALA A 66 -18.12 -33.53 -16.88
N GLY A 67 -17.56 -32.53 -16.18
CA GLY A 67 -18.32 -31.66 -15.29
C GLY A 67 -17.44 -30.76 -14.45
N GLU A 68 -18.07 -29.76 -13.82
CA GLU A 68 -17.44 -28.88 -12.85
C GLU A 68 -18.44 -28.62 -11.72
N GLN A 69 -17.98 -28.67 -10.48
CA GLN A 69 -18.81 -28.37 -9.31
C GLN A 69 -18.00 -27.60 -8.26
N VAL A 70 -18.61 -26.57 -7.67
CA VAL A 70 -18.03 -25.89 -6.51
C VAL A 70 -18.33 -26.75 -5.27
N VAL A 71 -17.28 -27.34 -4.70
CA VAL A 71 -17.39 -28.20 -3.50
C VAL A 71 -17.22 -27.40 -2.22
N GLN A 72 -16.63 -26.21 -2.31
CA GLN A 72 -16.54 -25.24 -1.23
C GLN A 72 -16.66 -23.84 -1.81
N GLU A 73 -17.64 -23.07 -1.35
CA GLU A 73 -17.78 -21.67 -1.72
C GLU A 73 -16.64 -20.83 -1.14
N ARG A 74 -16.18 -19.84 -1.91
CA ARG A 74 -15.24 -18.84 -1.39
C ARG A 74 -15.98 -17.88 -0.46
N ARG A 75 -15.27 -17.38 0.55
CA ARG A 75 -15.73 -16.29 1.41
C ARG A 75 -14.68 -15.19 1.42
N ASP A 76 -15.07 -13.99 1.05
CA ASP A 76 -14.16 -12.85 1.00
C ASP A 76 -13.66 -12.46 2.39
N GLN A 77 -12.44 -11.95 2.43
CA GLN A 77 -11.88 -11.33 3.63
C GLN A 77 -12.39 -9.90 3.72
N ILE A 78 -12.97 -9.53 4.87
CA ILE A 78 -13.42 -8.15 5.11
C ILE A 78 -12.45 -7.50 6.08
N ILE A 79 -11.78 -6.44 5.62
CA ILE A 79 -10.91 -5.60 6.44
C ILE A 79 -11.62 -4.26 6.68
N ALA A 80 -11.97 -3.98 7.93
CA ALA A 80 -12.36 -2.65 8.35
C ALA A 80 -11.15 -1.71 8.36
N TYR A 81 -11.35 -0.48 7.90
CA TYR A 81 -10.35 0.59 8.04
C TYR A 81 -10.98 1.83 8.68
N GLY A 82 -10.24 2.45 9.59
CA GLY A 82 -10.72 3.60 10.33
C GLY A 82 -10.75 4.88 9.51
N THR A 83 -11.84 5.64 9.66
CA THR A 83 -12.02 6.96 9.03
C THR A 83 -12.16 8.09 10.05
N ASN A 84 -12.14 7.79 11.35
CA ASN A 84 -12.24 8.79 12.39
C ASN A 84 -10.93 9.58 12.52
N VAL A 85 -10.94 10.84 12.07
CA VAL A 85 -9.79 11.75 12.21
C VAL A 85 -9.82 12.39 13.58
N VAL A 86 -8.77 12.17 14.37
CA VAL A 86 -8.61 12.77 15.69
C VAL A 86 -7.50 13.81 15.63
N ILE A 87 -7.85 15.07 15.85
CA ILE A 87 -6.86 16.16 15.97
C ILE A 87 -6.13 16.00 17.31
N ARG A 88 -4.81 16.09 17.25
CA ARG A 88 -3.92 15.92 18.39
C ARG A 88 -2.97 17.09 18.49
N THR A 89 -2.44 17.31 19.69
CA THR A 89 -1.46 18.36 19.94
C THR A 89 -0.08 17.77 20.22
N LEU A 90 0.97 18.44 19.74
CA LEU A 90 2.36 18.11 20.08
C LEU A 90 3.05 19.35 20.65
N GLN A 91 3.78 19.20 21.76
CA GLN A 91 4.66 20.25 22.28
C GLN A 91 5.97 20.23 21.50
N THR A 92 6.33 21.34 20.87
CA THR A 92 7.58 21.51 20.12
C THR A 92 8.41 22.65 20.71
N PRO A 93 9.70 22.78 20.37
CA PRO A 93 10.52 23.92 20.80
C PRO A 93 9.93 25.29 20.41
N ASP A 94 9.16 25.35 19.31
CA ASP A 94 8.56 26.57 18.78
C ASP A 94 7.11 26.79 19.26
N GLY A 95 6.61 25.92 20.15
CA GLY A 95 5.26 25.98 20.71
C GLY A 95 4.41 24.73 20.46
N THR A 96 3.17 24.77 20.92
CA THR A 96 2.20 23.70 20.69
C THR A 96 1.69 23.76 19.26
N ILE A 97 1.68 22.62 18.57
CA ILE A 97 1.10 22.47 17.23
C ILE A 97 -0.07 21.49 17.25
N GLU A 98 -0.96 21.59 16.27
CA GLU A 98 -2.02 20.62 16.00
C GLU A 98 -1.69 19.79 14.76
N TYR A 99 -1.92 18.48 14.84
CA TYR A 99 -1.72 17.55 13.74
C TYR A 99 -2.87 16.54 13.68
N TRP A 100 -3.14 16.02 12.48
CA TRP A 100 -4.25 15.11 12.24
C TRP A 100 -3.81 13.73 11.74
N ARG A 101 -2.53 13.60 11.35
CA ARG A 101 -1.92 12.32 10.95
C ARG A 101 -0.46 12.26 11.33
N HIS A 102 0.01 11.08 11.70
CA HIS A 102 1.40 10.82 12.10
C HIS A 102 1.94 9.67 11.25
N LEU A 103 3.04 9.92 10.54
CA LEU A 103 3.69 8.98 9.66
C LEU A 103 5.14 8.78 10.07
N ARG A 104 5.63 7.55 10.01
CA ARG A 104 7.06 7.24 10.08
C ARG A 104 7.65 7.26 8.67
N MET A 105 8.64 8.10 8.44
CA MET A 105 9.19 8.35 7.11
C MET A 105 10.73 8.32 7.14
N TYR A 106 11.34 7.95 6.02
CA TYR A 106 12.79 8.04 5.87
C TYR A 106 13.17 9.45 5.43
N ALA A 107 13.88 10.19 6.28
CA ALA A 107 14.33 11.55 6.01
C ALA A 107 15.69 11.57 5.31
N THR A 108 15.75 12.30 4.21
CA THR A 108 16.97 12.81 3.59
C THR A 108 16.96 14.34 3.60
N SER A 109 17.98 14.96 3.03
CA SER A 109 18.07 16.42 2.92
C SER A 109 18.73 16.81 1.61
N TYR A 110 18.33 17.94 1.05
CA TYR A 110 18.83 18.44 -0.24
C TYR A 110 18.93 19.97 -0.24
N TYR A 111 19.73 20.50 -1.15
CA TYR A 111 20.09 21.92 -1.26
C TYR A 111 20.52 22.24 -2.71
N PRO A 112 20.45 23.51 -3.16
CA PRO A 112 20.64 23.87 -4.58
C PRO A 112 21.94 23.38 -5.22
N ALA A 113 23.08 23.47 -4.53
CA ALA A 113 24.36 23.06 -5.12
C ALA A 113 24.42 21.56 -5.46
N GLU A 114 23.73 20.70 -4.71
CA GLU A 114 23.60 19.26 -5.03
C GLU A 114 22.77 19.03 -6.31
N LEU A 115 21.91 19.98 -6.66
CA LEU A 115 21.05 19.95 -7.84
C LEU A 115 21.65 20.71 -9.04
N GLY A 116 22.94 21.04 -9.01
CA GLY A 116 23.58 21.83 -10.07
C GLY A 116 23.12 23.29 -10.09
N GLY A 117 22.63 23.81 -8.96
CA GLY A 117 22.16 25.19 -8.78
C GLY A 117 20.67 25.38 -9.01
N ASP A 118 19.91 24.33 -9.35
CA ASP A 118 18.45 24.41 -9.41
C ASP A 118 17.88 24.64 -8.00
N ASN A 119 16.98 25.61 -7.89
CA ASN A 119 16.34 26.00 -6.64
C ASN A 119 14.83 26.19 -6.81
N ILE A 120 14.23 25.65 -7.87
CA ILE A 120 12.79 25.74 -8.11
C ILE A 120 12.16 24.38 -7.86
N THR A 121 11.26 24.32 -6.87
CA THR A 121 10.55 23.11 -6.49
C THR A 121 9.51 22.69 -7.53
N ALA A 122 9.02 21.44 -7.44
CA ALA A 122 7.98 20.91 -8.32
C ALA A 122 6.70 21.78 -8.44
N ILE A 123 6.36 22.58 -7.42
CA ILE A 123 5.20 23.50 -7.48
C ILE A 123 5.58 24.98 -7.70
N GLY A 124 6.85 25.27 -8.00
CA GLY A 124 7.33 26.61 -8.37
C GLY A 124 7.77 27.50 -7.22
N GLU A 125 7.87 26.97 -5.99
CA GLU A 125 8.45 27.70 -4.85
C GLU A 125 9.98 27.70 -4.95
N THR A 126 10.62 28.75 -4.41
CA THR A 126 12.09 28.77 -4.25
C THR A 126 12.52 27.91 -3.06
N LEU A 127 13.48 27.01 -3.29
CA LEU A 127 14.05 26.12 -2.30
C LEU A 127 14.75 26.91 -1.18
N ARG A 128 14.37 26.60 0.05
CA ARG A 128 14.91 27.12 1.30
C ARG A 128 14.47 26.20 2.44
N LYS A 129 15.05 26.39 3.63
CA LYS A 129 14.52 25.75 4.83
C LYS A 129 13.03 26.05 5.02
N GLY A 130 12.25 25.01 5.34
CA GLY A 130 10.79 25.03 5.37
C GLY A 130 10.12 24.48 4.11
N ILE A 131 10.89 24.05 3.11
CA ILE A 131 10.41 23.30 1.95
C ILE A 131 10.76 21.83 2.12
N VAL A 132 9.83 20.93 1.79
CA VAL A 132 10.12 19.49 1.78
C VAL A 132 9.70 18.83 0.47
N GLY A 133 10.52 17.85 0.06
CA GLY A 133 10.23 16.89 -1.00
C GLY A 133 9.49 15.68 -0.45
N ILE A 134 8.46 15.21 -1.14
CA ILE A 134 7.65 14.06 -0.70
C ILE A 134 7.20 13.19 -1.88
N ASN A 135 6.57 12.05 -1.60
CA ASN A 135 5.82 11.31 -2.61
C ASN A 135 4.38 11.88 -2.71
N PRO A 136 4.01 12.58 -3.80
CA PRO A 136 2.71 13.24 -3.92
C PRO A 136 1.51 12.28 -4.00
N ARG A 137 1.75 10.97 -4.20
CA ARG A 137 0.69 9.94 -4.14
C ARG A 137 0.29 9.59 -2.70
N ILE A 138 1.14 9.94 -1.72
CA ILE A 138 0.92 9.68 -0.29
C ILE A 138 0.55 10.97 0.43
N ILE A 139 1.31 12.05 0.20
CA ILE A 139 1.11 13.36 0.83
C ILE A 139 0.88 14.39 -0.28
N PRO A 140 -0.32 15.00 -0.40
CA PRO A 140 -0.55 16.05 -1.39
C PRO A 140 0.38 17.25 -1.20
N TYR A 141 0.69 17.94 -2.30
CA TYR A 141 1.37 19.23 -2.22
C TYR A 141 0.62 20.24 -1.34
N ARG A 142 1.36 21.21 -0.82
CA ARG A 142 0.93 22.23 0.16
C ARG A 142 0.51 21.68 1.52
N THR A 143 0.62 20.37 1.75
CA THR A 143 0.48 19.81 3.10
C THR A 143 1.58 20.38 3.99
N MET A 144 1.18 20.99 5.10
CA MET A 144 2.09 21.44 6.15
C MET A 144 2.40 20.26 7.07
N MET A 145 3.66 20.07 7.42
CA MET A 145 4.10 19.02 8.32
C MET A 145 5.16 19.50 9.30
N TYR A 146 5.25 18.87 10.46
CA TYR A 146 6.34 19.07 11.39
C TYR A 146 7.26 17.86 11.40
N VAL A 147 8.56 18.13 11.31
CA VAL A 147 9.63 17.11 11.41
C VAL A 147 10.52 17.50 12.60
N PRO A 148 10.56 16.70 13.69
CA PRO A 148 11.38 16.98 14.86
C PRO A 148 12.85 17.20 14.48
N GLY A 149 13.43 18.31 14.97
CA GLY A 149 14.81 18.71 14.67
C GLY A 149 15.00 19.49 13.37
N TYR A 150 14.00 19.50 12.47
CA TYR A 150 13.99 20.35 11.28
C TYR A 150 13.08 21.56 11.45
N GLY A 151 11.87 21.33 11.97
CA GLY A 151 10.82 22.33 12.13
C GLY A 151 9.60 22.05 11.22
N VAL A 152 8.83 23.10 10.97
CA VAL A 152 7.67 23.05 10.07
C VAL A 152 8.14 23.13 8.62
N GLY A 153 7.60 22.28 7.75
CA GLY A 153 7.86 22.26 6.32
C GLY A 153 6.59 22.15 5.48
N MET A 154 6.60 22.75 4.30
CA MET A 154 5.55 22.64 3.29
C MET A 154 5.95 21.62 2.22
N ALA A 155 5.07 20.65 1.94
CA ALA A 155 5.20 19.75 0.81
C ALA A 155 5.14 20.55 -0.50
N ALA A 156 6.28 20.85 -1.10
CA ALA A 156 6.34 21.67 -2.31
C ALA A 156 7.15 21.03 -3.42
N ASP A 157 7.91 19.97 -3.11
CA ASP A 157 8.79 19.34 -4.05
C ASP A 157 8.55 17.83 -4.16
N THR A 158 9.10 17.23 -5.20
CA THR A 158 9.12 15.77 -5.38
C THR A 158 10.45 15.35 -5.97
N GLY A 159 10.84 14.11 -5.70
CA GLY A 159 11.97 13.47 -6.36
C GLY A 159 11.53 12.37 -7.32
N GLY A 160 12.51 11.78 -8.01
CA GLY A 160 12.33 10.49 -8.66
C GLY A 160 12.04 9.36 -7.67
N PRO A 161 11.82 8.12 -8.15
CA PRO A 161 11.56 6.97 -7.29
C PRO A 161 12.64 6.81 -6.21
N ARG A 162 12.21 6.64 -4.96
CA ARG A 162 13.07 6.41 -3.80
C ARG A 162 12.95 4.96 -3.33
N THR A 163 13.90 4.51 -2.50
CA THR A 163 13.90 3.16 -1.90
C THR A 163 12.68 2.89 -1.02
N PHE A 164 12.17 3.91 -0.34
CA PHE A 164 11.00 3.83 0.52
C PHE A 164 9.91 4.76 -0.02
N SER A 165 8.65 4.30 -0.05
CA SER A 165 7.55 5.17 -0.51
C SER A 165 7.31 6.30 0.49
N TYR A 166 7.46 5.99 1.79
CA TYR A 166 7.43 6.96 2.88
C TYR A 166 8.78 7.64 3.05
N TRP A 167 8.94 8.75 2.35
CA TRP A 167 10.15 9.53 2.34
C TRP A 167 9.85 11.02 2.41
N VAL A 168 10.72 11.74 3.12
CA VAL A 168 10.71 13.19 3.21
C VAL A 168 12.11 13.71 2.89
N ASP A 169 12.26 14.57 1.89
CA ASP A 169 13.50 15.33 1.66
C ASP A 169 13.38 16.68 2.34
N LEU A 170 14.30 16.97 3.24
CA LEU A 170 14.32 18.24 3.96
C LEU A 170 15.12 19.26 3.15
N GLY A 171 14.44 20.27 2.62
CA GLY A 171 15.06 21.33 1.82
C GLY A 171 15.82 22.31 2.67
N TYR A 172 16.96 22.77 2.17
CA TYR A 172 17.83 23.78 2.77
C TYR A 172 18.32 24.77 1.71
N SER A 173 18.86 25.91 2.13
CA SER A 173 19.76 26.68 1.27
C SER A 173 21.18 26.11 1.35
N ASP A 174 22.09 26.61 0.51
CA ASP A 174 23.49 26.15 0.54
C ASP A 174 24.18 26.52 1.87
N GLU A 175 23.75 27.61 2.52
CA GLU A 175 24.39 28.16 3.72
C GLU A 175 23.94 27.48 5.03
N ASP A 176 22.74 26.89 5.06
CA ASP A 176 22.13 26.34 6.27
C ASP A 176 21.91 24.82 6.22
N TRP A 177 22.47 24.16 5.20
CA TRP A 177 22.31 22.73 4.98
C TRP A 177 22.80 21.87 6.15
N VAL A 178 21.99 20.87 6.47
CA VAL A 178 22.30 19.81 7.44
C VAL A 178 22.02 18.48 6.76
N SER A 179 22.93 17.52 6.90
CA SER A 179 22.75 16.16 6.36
C SER A 179 21.74 15.33 7.16
N TRP A 180 20.80 14.70 6.47
CA TRP A 180 19.85 13.73 7.02
C TRP A 180 19.93 12.41 6.26
N SER A 181 19.85 11.31 7.01
CA SER A 181 19.70 9.96 6.48
C SER A 181 19.26 9.04 7.61
N ARG A 182 17.98 9.12 7.99
CA ARG A 182 17.42 8.39 9.14
C ARG A 182 15.90 8.32 9.09
N TRP A 183 15.34 7.34 9.79
CA TRP A 183 13.90 7.29 10.06
C TRP A 183 13.52 8.36 11.07
N VAL A 184 12.42 9.06 10.80
CA VAL A 184 11.85 10.09 11.66
C VAL A 184 10.33 9.97 11.72
N ASP A 185 9.75 10.54 12.76
CA ASP A 185 8.32 10.77 12.85
C ASP A 185 7.97 12.11 12.19
N VAL A 186 6.94 12.11 11.35
CA VAL A 186 6.43 13.27 10.62
C VAL A 186 4.96 13.47 10.96
N TYR A 187 4.61 14.69 11.36
CA TYR A 187 3.28 15.04 11.83
C TYR A 187 2.60 15.95 10.80
N LEU A 188 1.55 15.48 10.14
CA LEU A 188 0.81 16.28 9.16
C LEU A 188 -0.11 17.25 9.92
N LEU A 189 0.15 18.54 9.74
CA LEU A 189 -0.49 19.62 10.49
C LEU A 189 -1.89 19.90 9.96
N THR A 190 -2.71 20.52 10.80
CA THR A 190 -4.01 21.06 10.41
C THR A 190 -3.86 22.21 9.39
N PRO A 191 -4.88 22.48 8.55
CA PRO A 191 -6.19 21.82 8.52
C PRO A 191 -6.15 20.40 7.95
N VAL A 192 -7.14 19.60 8.33
CA VAL A 192 -7.39 18.30 7.67
C VAL A 192 -7.82 18.58 6.22
N PRO A 193 -7.22 17.93 5.21
CA PRO A 193 -7.62 18.14 3.82
C PRO A 193 -9.03 17.61 3.57
N GLU A 194 -9.76 18.23 2.63
CA GLU A 194 -11.12 17.79 2.24
C GLU A 194 -11.14 16.34 1.74
N THR A 195 -10.08 15.93 1.05
CA THR A 195 -9.88 14.56 0.56
C THR A 195 -8.74 13.88 1.31
N ILE A 196 -9.03 12.78 1.98
CA ILE A 196 -8.07 11.96 2.73
C ILE A 196 -7.87 10.63 2.00
N ASN A 197 -6.61 10.25 1.80
CA ASN A 197 -6.29 8.87 1.45
C ASN A 197 -6.32 7.99 2.72
N TYR A 198 -7.41 7.25 2.92
CA TYR A 198 -7.62 6.36 4.07
C TYR A 198 -6.86 5.03 3.97
N LEU A 199 -6.46 4.63 2.76
CA LEU A 199 -5.83 3.34 2.50
C LEU A 199 -4.40 3.55 2.02
N LEU A 200 -3.56 4.08 2.91
CA LEU A 200 -2.14 4.19 2.63
C LEU A 200 -1.46 2.81 2.57
N PRO A 201 -0.35 2.67 1.80
CA PRO A 201 0.43 1.43 1.76
C PRO A 201 0.92 0.99 3.14
N GLN A 202 0.84 -0.30 3.47
CA GLN A 202 1.47 -0.83 4.68
C GLN A 202 2.89 -1.29 4.33
N GLU A 203 3.89 -0.65 4.92
CA GLU A 203 5.30 -0.99 4.73
C GLU A 203 5.93 -1.33 6.08
N GLU A 204 6.91 -2.23 6.09
CA GLU A 204 7.52 -2.71 7.35
C GLU A 204 8.25 -1.60 8.13
N ARG A 205 8.86 -0.65 7.42
CA ARG A 205 9.78 0.34 8.03
C ARG A 205 9.20 1.74 8.16
N GLY A 206 8.12 2.03 7.45
CA GLY A 206 7.48 3.35 7.39
C GLY A 206 5.98 3.26 7.17
N GLY A 207 5.33 4.42 7.24
CA GLY A 207 3.89 4.55 7.05
C GLY A 207 3.17 5.04 8.29
N PRO A 208 1.83 4.90 8.32
CA PRO A 208 1.04 5.40 9.42
C PRO A 208 1.45 4.81 10.75
N VAL A 209 1.65 5.69 11.73
CA VAL A 209 1.88 5.28 13.11
C VAL A 209 0.54 5.36 13.81
N SER A 210 0.04 4.19 14.23
CA SER A 210 -1.14 4.15 15.08
C SER A 210 -0.85 4.88 16.39
N PRO A 211 -1.79 5.72 16.86
CA PRO A 211 -1.61 6.50 18.08
C PRO A 211 -1.55 5.66 19.35
#